data_AF-A0A2P6W3S8-F1
#
_entry.id   AF-A0A2P6W3S8-F1
#
_cell.length_a   1.000
_cell.length_b   1.000
_cell.length_c   1.000
_cell.angle_alpha   90.00
_cell.angle_beta   90.00
_cell.angle_gamma   90.00
#
_symmetry.space_group_name_H-M   'P 1'
#
loop_
_entity.id
_entity.type
_entity.pdbx_description
1 polymer ?
#
loop_
_entity_poly.entity_id
_entity_poly.type
_entity_poly.pdbx_seq_one_letter_code
_entity_poly.pdbx_strand_id
1 'polypeptide(L)'
;MDWTAIPGGVALTKTYDIPLVVKLQSTENERGFQGDHAEVISELEWDGAFEADLAIATSEGTKNSLLFDLDVPEDKLEIIDPYGPEWEEKVLNGYRNLLKQEKEVKH
;
A
#
# COMPACT_ATOMS: atom_id res chain seq x y z
N MET A 1 -2.60 5.59 -4.25
CA MET A 1 -1.37 5.91 -4.99
C MET A 1 -1.17 4.78 -5.97
N ASP A 2 -1.19 5.05 -7.27
CA ASP A 2 -0.95 4.01 -8.27
C ASP A 2 0.55 3.74 -8.43
N TRP A 3 0.92 2.66 -9.13
CA TRP A 3 2.31 2.24 -9.31
C TRP A 3 3.24 3.34 -9.83
N THR A 4 2.71 4.26 -10.62
CA THR A 4 3.42 5.42 -11.18
C THR A 4 4.04 6.36 -10.14
N ALA A 5 3.48 6.42 -8.92
CA ALA A 5 3.92 7.34 -7.88
C ALA A 5 4.76 6.65 -6.78
N ILE A 6 4.86 5.32 -6.82
CA ILE A 6 5.60 4.52 -5.83
C ILE A 6 7.06 4.95 -5.70
N PRO A 7 7.85 5.10 -6.78
CA PRO A 7 9.27 5.47 -6.65
C PRO A 7 9.48 6.79 -5.91
N GLY A 8 8.60 7.77 -6.13
CA GLY A 8 8.65 9.05 -5.44
C GLY A 8 8.29 8.92 -3.95
N GLY A 9 7.25 8.14 -3.62
CA GLY A 9 6.86 7.86 -2.25
C GLY A 9 7.97 7.16 -1.45
N VAL A 10 8.53 6.08 -2.03
CA VAL A 10 9.64 5.31 -1.44
C VAL A 10 10.88 6.19 -1.23
N ALA A 11 11.22 7.03 -2.21
CA ALA A 11 12.34 7.95 -2.07
C ALA A 11 12.15 8.95 -0.91
N LEU A 12 10.93 9.48 -0.75
CA LEU A 12 10.63 10.44 0.33
C LEU A 12 10.69 9.79 1.72
N THR A 13 10.09 8.60 1.90
CA THR A 13 10.16 7.91 3.19
C THR A 13 11.60 7.58 3.58
N LYS A 14 12.41 7.04 2.66
CA LYS A 14 13.82 6.73 2.91
C LYS A 14 14.67 7.96 3.20
N THR A 15 14.34 9.11 2.60
CA THR A 15 15.09 10.36 2.80
C THR A 15 14.75 11.04 4.12
N TYR A 16 13.48 11.03 4.50
CA TYR A 16 12.97 11.83 5.62
C TYR A 16 12.60 11.01 6.86
N ASP A 17 12.72 9.68 6.82
CA ASP A 17 12.33 8.77 7.91
C ASP A 17 10.87 9.01 8.34
N ILE A 18 9.97 9.12 7.36
CA ILE A 18 8.53 9.36 7.58
C ILE A 18 7.70 8.16 7.12
N PRO A 19 6.59 7.84 7.79
CA PRO A 19 5.76 6.70 7.39
C PRO A 19 5.22 6.83 5.95
N LEU A 20 5.20 5.72 5.22
CA LEU A 20 4.64 5.61 3.88
C LEU A 20 3.31 4.86 3.93
N VAL A 21 2.26 5.50 3.41
CA VAL A 21 0.97 4.86 3.16
C VAL A 21 0.73 4.75 1.65
N VAL A 22 0.59 3.53 1.16
CA VAL A 22 0.27 3.25 -0.25
C VAL A 22 -1.17 2.77 -0.35
N LYS A 23 -1.88 3.21 -1.39
CA LYS A 23 -3.24 2.73 -1.68
C LYS A 23 -3.25 2.14 -3.09
N LEU A 24 -3.39 0.83 -3.22
CA LEU A 24 -3.50 0.16 -4.51
C LEU A 24 -4.97 -0.01 -4.90
N GLN A 25 -5.29 0.36 -6.14
CA GLN A 25 -6.65 0.25 -6.69
C GLN A 25 -6.93 -1.16 -7.21
N SER A 26 -5.90 -1.79 -7.76
CA SER A 26 -5.80 -3.18 -8.16
C SER A 26 -4.33 -3.53 -8.35
N THR A 27 -4.02 -4.81 -8.51
CA THR A 27 -2.68 -5.28 -8.91
C THR A 27 -2.67 -5.69 -10.38
N GLU A 28 -1.48 -5.82 -10.95
CA GLU A 28 -1.30 -6.33 -12.30
C GLU A 28 -1.61 -7.83 -12.39
N ASN A 29 -1.45 -8.56 -11.29
CA ASN A 29 -1.92 -9.95 -11.15
C ASN A 29 -3.45 -10.06 -11.30
N GLU A 30 -4.21 -9.14 -10.69
CA GLU A 30 -5.68 -9.10 -10.86
C GLU A 30 -6.11 -8.75 -12.28
N ARG A 31 -5.34 -7.91 -12.97
CA ARG A 31 -5.60 -7.48 -14.36
C ARG A 31 -5.20 -8.53 -15.39
N GLY A 32 -4.56 -9.62 -14.96
CA GLY A 32 -4.19 -10.76 -15.80
C GLY A 32 -2.88 -10.57 -16.56
N PHE A 33 -1.99 -9.71 -16.06
CA PHE A 33 -0.59 -9.61 -16.50
C PHE A 33 -0.42 -9.39 -18.01
N GLN A 34 -1.12 -8.39 -18.55
CA GLN A 34 -1.19 -8.17 -19.99
C GLN A 34 -0.12 -7.17 -20.48
N GLY A 35 0.68 -7.60 -21.46
CA GLY A 35 1.57 -6.71 -22.22
C GLY A 35 3.02 -6.67 -21.73
N ASP A 36 3.88 -6.03 -22.53
CA ASP A 36 5.33 -6.06 -22.41
C ASP A 36 5.90 -5.37 -21.15
N HIS A 37 5.05 -4.69 -20.38
CA HIS A 37 5.44 -3.92 -19.20
C HIS A 37 4.78 -4.43 -17.90
N ALA A 38 3.96 -5.49 -17.98
CA ALA A 38 3.23 -6.01 -16.83
C ALA A 38 4.17 -6.43 -15.68
N GLU A 39 5.34 -6.98 -16.01
CA GLU A 39 6.35 -7.37 -15.02
C GLU A 39 6.88 -6.17 -14.24
N VAL A 40 7.28 -5.10 -14.95
CA VAL A 40 7.77 -3.86 -14.32
C VAL A 40 6.68 -3.20 -13.47
N ILE A 41 5.44 -3.22 -13.93
CA ILE A 41 4.32 -2.68 -13.14
C ILE A 41 4.12 -3.49 -11.86
N SER A 42 4.13 -4.82 -11.96
CA SER A 42 4.01 -5.71 -10.81
C SER A 42 5.16 -5.56 -9.82
N GLU A 43 6.40 -5.34 -10.31
CA GLU A 43 7.56 -5.05 -9.46
C GLU A 43 7.40 -3.72 -8.71
N LEU A 44 6.86 -2.68 -9.36
CA LEU A 44 6.59 -1.41 -8.70
C LEU A 44 5.49 -1.56 -7.65
N GLU A 45 4.40 -2.26 -7.96
CA GLU A 45 3.34 -2.56 -7.00
C GLU A 45 3.87 -3.31 -5.77
N TRP A 46 4.74 -4.31 -5.99
CA TRP A 46 5.45 -5.03 -4.94
C TRP A 46 6.32 -4.09 -4.09
N ASP A 47 7.19 -3.29 -4.72
CA ASP A 47 8.10 -2.37 -4.02
C ASP A 47 7.32 -1.40 -3.13
N GLY A 48 6.26 -0.79 -3.65
CA GLY A 48 5.46 0.14 -2.87
C GLY A 48 4.70 -0.52 -1.73
N ALA A 49 4.16 -1.72 -1.93
CA ALA A 49 3.46 -2.44 -0.86
C ALA A 49 4.43 -2.97 0.21
N PHE A 50 5.63 -3.39 -0.18
CA PHE A 50 6.68 -3.86 0.72
C PHE A 50 7.24 -2.73 1.59
N GLU A 51 7.57 -1.59 0.97
CA GLU A 51 8.14 -0.40 1.62
C GLU A 51 7.10 0.38 2.43
N ALA A 52 5.81 0.20 2.17
CA ALA A 52 4.76 0.85 2.94
C ALA A 52 4.73 0.37 4.40
N ASP A 53 4.43 1.28 5.32
CA ASP A 53 4.04 0.96 6.69
C ASP A 53 2.56 0.57 6.76
N LEU A 54 1.77 1.06 5.80
CA LEU A 54 0.37 0.67 5.59
C LEU A 54 0.06 0.62 4.10
N ALA A 55 -0.38 -0.55 3.63
CA ALA A 55 -0.89 -0.77 2.29
C ALA A 55 -2.41 -0.93 2.33
N ILE A 56 -3.12 0.02 1.70
CA ILE A 56 -4.58 0.06 1.62
C ILE A 56 -5.02 -0.58 0.31
N ALA A 57 -5.77 -1.68 0.42
CA ALA A 57 -6.49 -2.30 -0.67
C ALA A 57 -7.92 -1.73 -0.76
N THR A 58 -8.44 -1.56 -1.98
CA THR A 58 -9.82 -1.09 -2.21
C THR A 58 -10.85 -2.21 -2.17
N SER A 59 -10.42 -3.46 -2.26
CA SER A 59 -11.28 -4.63 -2.29
C SER A 59 -10.61 -5.84 -1.64
N GLU A 60 -11.42 -6.85 -1.31
CA GLU A 60 -10.92 -8.15 -0.83
C GLU A 60 -10.05 -8.85 -1.89
N GLY A 61 -10.41 -8.71 -3.18
CA GLY A 61 -9.59 -9.22 -4.28
C GLY A 61 -8.19 -8.62 -4.25
N THR A 62 -8.13 -7.30 -4.11
CA THR A 62 -6.86 -6.57 -4.15
C THR A 62 -6.02 -6.89 -2.92
N LYS A 63 -6.65 -7.04 -1.74
CA LYS A 63 -5.95 -7.52 -0.54
C LYS A 63 -5.38 -8.92 -0.76
N ASN A 64 -6.17 -9.84 -1.32
CA ASN A 64 -5.72 -11.20 -1.58
C ASN A 64 -4.57 -11.24 -2.59
N SER A 65 -4.62 -10.43 -3.64
CA SER A 65 -3.51 -10.36 -4.59
C SER A 65 -2.24 -9.79 -3.95
N LEU A 66 -2.36 -8.75 -3.12
CA LEU A 66 -1.22 -8.22 -2.35
C LEU A 66 -0.64 -9.28 -1.41
N LEU A 67 -1.49 -10.03 -0.72
CA LEU A 67 -1.08 -11.03 0.26
C LEU A 67 -0.45 -12.27 -0.40
N PHE A 68 -1.05 -12.78 -1.48
CA PHE A 68 -0.71 -14.09 -2.04
C PHE A 68 0.11 -14.04 -3.32
N ASP A 69 0.01 -12.97 -4.10
CA ASP A 69 0.80 -12.82 -5.34
C ASP A 69 2.04 -11.95 -5.12
N LEU A 70 1.95 -10.97 -4.20
CA LEU A 70 3.03 -10.02 -3.90
C LEU A 70 3.66 -10.23 -2.51
N ASP A 71 3.25 -11.27 -1.77
CA ASP A 71 3.81 -11.65 -0.45
C ASP A 71 3.86 -10.50 0.57
N VAL A 72 2.90 -9.56 0.51
CA VAL A 72 2.86 -8.42 1.43
C VAL A 72 2.41 -8.91 2.82
N PRO A 73 3.11 -8.55 3.91
CA PRO A 73 2.73 -8.93 5.26
C PRO A 73 1.30 -8.50 5.62
N GLU A 74 0.50 -9.41 6.17
CA GLU A 74 -0.92 -9.13 6.47
C GLU A 74 -1.10 -8.00 7.49
N ASP A 75 -0.18 -7.84 8.43
CA ASP A 75 -0.20 -6.78 9.44
C ASP A 75 -0.04 -5.36 8.87
N LYS A 76 0.45 -5.25 7.63
CA LYS A 76 0.53 -3.99 6.88
C LYS A 76 -0.70 -3.73 6.02
N LEU A 77 -1.62 -4.68 5.88
CA LEU A 77 -2.73 -4.60 4.92
C LEU A 77 -4.04 -4.18 5.57
N GLU A 78 -4.71 -3.19 4.97
CA GLU A 78 -6.07 -2.78 5.36
C GLU A 78 -6.97 -2.66 4.13
N ILE A 79 -8.23 -3.09 4.26
CA ILE A 79 -9.24 -2.87 3.21
C ILE A 79 -10.03 -1.61 3.52
N ILE A 80 -9.94 -0.63 2.64
CA ILE A 80 -10.76 0.58 2.69
C ILE A 80 -11.43 0.78 1.34
N ASP A 81 -12.72 0.45 1.28
CA ASP A 81 -13.57 0.77 0.13
C ASP A 81 -13.73 2.31 0.04
N PRO A 82 -13.24 2.94 -1.04
CA PRO A 82 -13.33 4.40 -1.21
C PRO A 82 -14.76 4.91 -1.43
N TYR A 83 -15.73 4.02 -1.66
CA TYR A 83 -17.15 4.34 -1.78
C TYR A 83 -17.96 3.91 -0.54
N GLY A 84 -17.30 3.26 0.42
CA GLY A 84 -17.92 2.83 1.66
C GLY A 84 -18.17 4.01 2.61
N PRO A 85 -19.10 3.86 3.56
CA PRO A 85 -19.27 4.86 4.60
C PRO A 85 -17.98 5.01 5.43
N GLU A 86 -17.69 6.25 5.84
CA GLU A 86 -16.59 6.60 6.75
C GLU A 86 -15.19 6.25 6.23
N TRP A 87 -15.00 6.09 4.92
CA TRP A 87 -13.69 5.79 4.33
C TRP A 87 -12.64 6.86 4.70
N GLU A 88 -13.04 8.15 4.79
CA GLU A 88 -12.13 9.23 5.19
C GLU A 88 -11.58 9.00 6.59
N GLU A 89 -12.47 8.63 7.53
CA GLU A 89 -12.11 8.44 8.93
C GLU A 89 -11.24 7.20 9.11
N LYS A 90 -11.49 6.13 8.34
CA LYS A 90 -10.62 4.94 8.31
C LYS A 90 -9.20 5.30 7.85
N VAL A 91 -9.06 6.04 6.75
CA VAL A 91 -7.76 6.49 6.26
C VAL A 91 -7.05 7.34 7.31
N LEU A 92 -7.74 8.33 7.91
CA LEU A 92 -7.17 9.18 8.96
C LEU A 92 -6.72 8.38 10.18
N ASN A 93 -7.47 7.35 10.57
CA ASN A 93 -7.11 6.48 11.67
C ASN A 93 -5.89 5.62 11.37
N GLY A 94 -5.73 5.12 10.14
CA GLY A 94 -4.50 4.47 9.67
C GLY A 94 -3.28 5.36 9.91
N TYR A 95 -3.29 6.61 9.42
CA TYR A 95 -2.20 7.56 9.66
C TYR A 95 -1.95 7.85 11.15
N ARG A 96 -3.02 8.06 11.94
CA ARG A 96 -2.88 8.33 13.39
C ARG A 96 -2.26 7.15 14.13
N ASN A 97 -2.55 5.92 13.73
CA ASN A 97 -2.00 4.72 14.35
C ASN A 97 -0.50 4.58 14.06
N LEU A 98 -0.09 4.79 12.82
CA LEU A 98 1.34 4.80 12.45
C LEU A 98 2.13 5.83 13.26
N LEU A 99 1.62 7.07 13.36
CA LEU A 99 2.28 8.14 14.12
C LEU A 99 2.34 7.87 15.63
N LYS A 100 1.45 7.04 16.18
CA LYS A 100 1.51 6.62 17.59
C LYS A 100 2.57 5.55 17.79
N GLN A 101 2.61 4.54 16.92
CA GLN A 101 3.61 3.47 16.96
C GLN A 101 5.03 4.04 16.85
N GLU A 102 5.25 5.00 15.96
CA GLU A 102 6.55 5.66 15.79
C GLU A 102 7.02 6.37 17.08
N LYS A 103 6.11 6.97 17.84
CA LYS A 103 6.42 7.62 19.12
C LYS A 103 6.75 6.62 20.22
N GLU A 104 6.12 5.45 20.21
CA GLU A 104 6.37 4.38 21.18
C GLU A 104 7.74 3.71 20.96
N VAL A 105 8.18 3.56 19.70
CA VAL A 105 9.49 2.97 19.36
C VAL A 105 10.67 3.90 19.68
N LYS A 106 10.45 5.23 19.71
CA LYS A 106 11.48 6.24 19.98
C LYS A 106 11.73 6.49 21.49
N HIS A 107 11.14 5.71 22.41
CA HIS A 107 11.27 5.85 23.86
C HIS A 107 11.89 4.60 24.52
#